data_AF-A0A380EJR9-F1
#
_entry.id   AF-A0A380EJR9-F1
#
_cell.length_a   1.000
_cell.length_b   1.000
_cell.length_c   1.000
_cell.angle_alpha   90.00
_cell.angle_beta   90.00
_cell.angle_gamma   90.00
#
_symmetry.space_group_name_H-M   'P 1'
#
loop_
_entity.id
_entity.type
_entity.pdbx_description
1 polymer ?
#
loop_
_entity_poly.entity_id
_entity_poly.type
_entity_poly.pdbx_seq_one_letter_code
_entity_poly.pdbx_strand_id
1 'polypeptide(L)' 'MNYLESLYWIHERTKFGIKPGVKRMEWMLAQFNNPQNNIKGIHVGGTNGKGSTVAYLRTALVEKWL' A
#
# COMPACT_ATOMS: atom_id res chain seq x y z
N MET A 1 7.15 2.97 21.08
CA MET A 1 6.83 3.77 19.90
C MET A 1 5.35 4.11 19.91
N ASN A 2 5.00 5.36 20.15
CA ASN A 2 3.62 5.88 20.03
C ASN A 2 3.33 6.27 18.56
N TYR A 3 2.10 6.75 18.29
CA TYR A 3 1.68 7.13 16.94
C TYR A 3 2.61 8.18 16.31
N LEU A 4 2.92 9.25 17.05
CA LEU A 4 3.76 10.34 16.56
C LEU A 4 5.19 9.86 16.33
N GLU A 5 5.76 9.09 17.27
CA GLU A 5 7.09 8.51 17.12
C GLU A 5 7.18 7.61 15.88
N SER A 6 6.14 6.80 15.61
CA SER A 6 6.10 5.91 14.43
C SER A 6 5.99 6.72 13.14
N LEU A 7 5.19 7.78 13.13
CA LEU A 7 5.01 8.67 11.99
C LEU A 7 6.35 9.34 11.62
N TYR A 8 7.03 9.93 12.60
CA TYR A 8 8.34 10.56 12.37
C TYR A 8 9.36 9.54 11.85
N TRP A 9 9.44 8.37 12.48
CA TRP A 9 10.38 7.32 12.07
C TRP A 9 10.20 6.86 10.61
N ILE A 10 8.97 6.79 10.09
CA ILE A 10 8.71 6.42 8.69
C ILE A 10 9.17 7.51 7.71
N HIS A 11 8.95 8.79 8.06
CA HIS A 11 9.27 9.92 7.18
C HIS A 11 10.77 10.24 7.08
N GLU A 12 11.58 9.86 8.07
CA GLU A 12 13.03 10.08 8.07
C GLU A 12 13.81 9.16 7.11
N ARG A 13 13.15 8.14 6.52
CA ARG A 13 13.81 7.09 5.71
C ARG A 13 14.19 7.51 4.28
N THR A 14 14.01 8.77 3.90
CA THR A 14 14.29 9.34 2.57
C THR A 14 15.77 9.62 2.30
N LYS A 15 16.66 9.42 3.29
CA LYS A 15 18.09 9.76 3.21
C LYS A 15 18.86 9.08 2.06
N PHE A 16 18.38 7.95 1.57
CA PHE A 16 18.95 7.25 0.42
C PHE A 16 17.89 7.22 -0.69
N GLY A 17 18.21 7.79 -1.86
CA GLY A 17 17.27 7.95 -2.97
C GLY A 17 16.57 6.66 -3.41
N ILE A 18 15.63 6.80 -4.36
CA ILE A 18 14.82 5.69 -4.84
C ILE A 18 15.72 4.62 -5.46
N LYS A 19 15.58 3.37 -4.99
CA LYS A 19 16.12 2.17 -5.63
C LYS A 19 14.98 1.44 -6.33
N PRO A 20 14.86 1.54 -7.67
CA PRO A 20 13.80 0.88 -8.42
C PRO A 20 13.83 -0.64 -8.27
N GLY A 21 12.68 -1.28 -8.50
CA GLY A 21 12.50 -2.72 -8.36
C GLY A 21 11.84 -3.12 -7.04
N VAL A 22 11.38 -4.38 -6.97
CA VAL A 22 10.52 -4.89 -5.90
C VAL A 22 11.23 -5.81 -4.90
N LYS A 23 12.50 -6.15 -5.13
CA LYS A 23 13.26 -7.13 -4.32
C LYS A 23 13.21 -6.89 -2.80
N ARG A 24 13.28 -5.62 -2.37
CA ARG A 24 13.18 -5.26 -0.94
C ARG A 24 11.79 -5.57 -0.37
N MET A 25 10.75 -5.31 -1.16
CA MET A 25 9.37 -5.57 -0.78
C MET A 25 9.09 -7.07 -0.75
N GLU A 26 9.56 -7.81 -1.76
CA GLU A 26 9.45 -9.27 -1.82
C GLU A 26 10.13 -9.94 -0.60
N TRP A 27 11.36 -9.53 -0.29
CA TRP A 27 12.07 -10.01 0.91
C TRP A 27 11.28 -9.72 2.19
N MET A 28 10.75 -8.50 2.33
CA MET A 28 9.95 -8.10 3.49
C MET A 28 8.68 -8.93 3.63
N LEU A 29 7.91 -9.11 2.54
CA LEU A 29 6.68 -9.90 2.54
C LEU A 29 6.93 -11.36 2.89
N ALA A 30 8.05 -11.93 2.45
CA ALA A 30 8.46 -13.29 2.83
C ALA A 30 8.65 -13.43 4.35
N GLN A 31 9.15 -12.40 5.04
CA GLN A 31 9.27 -12.41 6.51
C GLN A 31 7.91 -12.43 7.22
N PHE A 32 6.84 -12.01 6.53
CA PHE A 32 5.47 -12.00 7.04
C PHE A 32 4.60 -13.13 6.46
N ASN A 33 5.21 -14.20 5.93
CA ASN A 33 4.51 -15.33 5.30
C ASN A 33 3.65 -14.93 4.08
N ASN A 34 4.12 -13.97 3.28
CA ASN A 34 3.47 -13.54 2.05
C ASN A 34 1.98 -13.17 2.20
N PRO A 35 1.63 -12.22 3.08
CA PRO A 35 0.23 -11.89 3.37
C PRO A 35 -0.53 -11.38 2.14
N GLN A 36 0.18 -10.81 1.15
CA GLN A 36 -0.38 -10.37 -0.13
C GLN A 36 -1.08 -11.50 -0.91
N ASN A 37 -0.68 -12.76 -0.71
CA ASN A 37 -1.30 -13.90 -1.39
C ASN A 37 -2.71 -14.20 -0.87
N ASN A 38 -3.05 -13.67 0.32
CA ASN A 38 -4.35 -13.87 0.96
C ASN A 38 -5.27 -12.64 0.86
N ILE A 39 -4.89 -11.64 0.06
CA ILE A 39 -5.69 -10.43 -0.14
C ILE A 39 -6.55 -10.59 -1.40
N LYS A 40 -7.88 -10.55 -1.25
CA LYS A 40 -8.81 -10.36 -2.37
C LYS A 40 -8.89 -8.87 -2.70
N GLY A 41 -8.02 -8.41 -3.60
CA GLY A 41 -7.87 -6.99 -3.93
C GLY A 41 -7.96 -6.69 -5.42
N ILE A 42 -8.31 -5.44 -5.73
CA ILE A 42 -8.28 -4.88 -7.08
C ILE A 42 -7.07 -3.92 -7.14
N HIS A 43 -6.16 -4.14 -8.10
CA HIS A 43 -5.01 -3.25 -8.31
C HIS A 43 -5.32 -2.19 -9.37
N VAL A 44 -5.22 -0.91 -9.01
CA VAL A 44 -5.52 0.23 -9.89
C VAL A 44 -4.26 1.02 -10.21
N GLY A 45 -3.79 0.93 -11.45
CA GLY A 45 -2.67 1.71 -12.00
C GLY A 45 -3.12 2.86 -12.91
N GLY A 46 -2.20 3.72 -13.32
CA GLY A 46 -2.45 4.80 -14.30
C GLY A 46 -1.83 6.15 -13.91
N THR A 47 -1.72 7.09 -14.85
CA THR A 47 -1.18 8.43 -14.59
C THR A 47 -2.19 9.27 -13.79
N ASN A 48 -3.44 9.29 -14.24
CA ASN A 48 -4.54 10.07 -13.64
C ASN A 48 -5.69 9.15 -13.21
N GLY A 49 -6.60 9.65 -12.37
CA GLY A 49 -7.87 8.97 -12.06
C GLY A 49 -7.82 7.83 -11.03
N LYS A 50 -6.64 7.28 -10.69
CA LYS A 50 -6.49 6.16 -9.72
C LYS A 50 -7.29 6.36 -8.42
N GLY A 51 -7.16 7.54 -7.81
CA GLY A 51 -7.86 7.86 -6.55
C GLY A 51 -9.37 7.88 -6.72
N SER A 52 -9.87 8.57 -7.76
CA SER A 52 -11.30 8.64 -8.06
C SER A 52 -11.89 7.27 -8.41
N THR A 53 -11.18 6.45 -9.19
CA THR A 53 -11.59 5.07 -9.49
C THR A 53 -11.68 4.21 -8.25
N VAL A 54 -10.69 4.27 -7.34
CA VAL A 54 -10.72 3.54 -6.07
C VAL A 54 -11.89 4.01 -5.19
N ALA A 55 -12.18 5.32 -5.16
CA ALA A 55 -13.32 5.85 -4.42
C ALA A 55 -14.66 5.31 -4.96
N TYR A 56 -14.86 5.31 -6.28
CA TYR A 56 -16.06 4.75 -6.90
C TYR A 56 -16.21 3.25 -6.67
N LEU A 57 -15.11 2.48 -6.79
CA LEU A 57 -15.10 1.06 -6.50
C LEU A 57 -15.47 0.78 -5.04
N ARG A 58 -14.94 1.57 -4.10
CA ARG A 58 -15.28 1.44 -2.67
C ARG A 58 -16.77 1.67 -2.43
N THR A 59 -17.34 2.73 -2.99
CA THR A 59 -18.77 2.99 -2.82
C THR A 59 -19.64 1.90 -3.48
N ALA A 60 -19.26 1.45 -4.68
CA ALA A 60 -20.04 0.45 -5.42
C ALA A 60 -19.96 -0.97 -4.83
N LEU A 61 -18.80 -1.38 -4.31
CA LEU A 61 -18.54 -2.77 -3.90
C LEU A 61 -18.45 -2.98 -2.39
N VAL A 62 -18.17 -1.94 -1.61
CA VAL A 62 -17.96 -2.04 -0.16
C VAL A 62 -19.07 -1.34 0.61
N GLU A 63 -19.34 -0.07 0.31
CA GLU A 63 -20.30 0.72 1.10
C GLU A 63 -21.75 0.37 0.78
N LYS A 64 -22.11 0.15 -0.49
CA LYS A 64 -23.49 -0.19 -0.89
C LYS A 64 -23.87 -1.66 -0.65
N TRP A 65 -22.93 -2.48 -0.19
CA TRP A 65 -23.15 -3.90 0.13
C TRP A 65 -23.30 -4.17 1.64
N LEU A 66 -23.18 -3.12 2.48
CA LEU A 66 -23.47 -3.13 3.92
C LEU A 66 -24.76 -2.36 4.18
#